data_AF-A0A0F3GKJ1-F1
#
_entry.id   AF-A0A0F3GKJ1-F1
#
_cell.length_a   1.000
_cell.length_b   1.000
_cell.length_c   1.000
_cell.angle_alpha   90.00
_cell.angle_beta   90.00
_cell.angle_gamma   90.00
#
_symmetry.space_group_name_H-M   'P 1'
#
loop_
_entity.id
_entity.type
_entity.pdbx_description
1 polymer ?
#
loop_
_entity_poly.entity_id
_entity_poly.type
_entity_poly.pdbx_seq_one_letter_code
_entity_poly.pdbx_strand_id
1 'polypeptide(L)' 'YYSGHTERSPIYTGKGSSRVARGGSWLNFPQLVRCANRYDYTPGGRGINLGFRLVLSK' A
#
# COMPACT_ATOMS: atom_id res chain seq x y z
N TYR A 1 15.78 7.91 -10.54
CA TYR A 1 15.57 6.45 -10.60
C TYR A 1 15.58 5.92 -9.17
N TYR A 2 14.65 5.05 -8.75
CA TYR A 2 14.63 4.52 -7.38
C TYR A 2 15.78 3.52 -7.21
N SER A 3 16.83 3.90 -6.47
CA SER A 3 18.00 3.06 -6.17
C SER A 3 17.58 1.88 -5.28
N GLY A 4 17.23 0.74 -5.87
CA GLY A 4 16.79 -0.45 -5.15
C GLY A 4 15.51 -1.12 -5.70
N HIS A 5 15.02 -0.65 -6.85
CA HIS A 5 13.86 -1.24 -7.50
C HIS A 5 14.17 -1.59 -8.95
N THR A 6 13.69 -2.76 -9.39
CA THR A 6 13.68 -3.12 -10.81
C THR A 6 12.71 -2.20 -11.54
N GLU A 7 13.06 -1.80 -12.77
CA GLU A 7 12.19 -0.94 -13.59
C GLU A 7 10.83 -1.61 -13.87
N ARG A 8 10.87 -2.92 -14.15
CA ARG A 8 9.69 -3.75 -14.35
C ARG A 8 9.37 -4.53 -13.09
N SER A 9 8.11 -4.49 -12.68
CA SER A 9 7.61 -5.17 -11.48
C SER A 9 8.46 -4.90 -10.24
N PRO A 10 8.61 -3.63 -9.81
CA PRO A 10 9.40 -3.29 -8.63
C PRO A 10 8.79 -3.94 -7.39
N ILE A 11 9.48 -4.94 -6.85
CA ILE A 11 9.16 -5.56 -5.55
C ILE A 11 10.19 -5.10 -4.54
N TYR A 12 9.73 -4.62 -3.38
CA TYR A 12 10.60 -4.34 -2.24
C TYR A 12 10.56 -5.50 -1.26
N THR A 13 11.69 -6.19 -1.08
CA THR A 13 11.84 -7.34 -0.18
C THR A 13 12.60 -7.01 1.11
N GLY A 14 13.03 -5.74 1.27
CA GLY A 14 13.71 -5.28 2.47
C GLY A 14 12.82 -5.37 3.72
N LYS A 15 13.46 -5.42 4.90
CA LYS A 15 12.72 -5.39 6.17
C LYS A 15 12.13 -3.99 6.38
N GLY A 16 10.88 -3.95 6.85
CA GLY A 16 10.19 -2.72 7.20
C GLY A 16 9.09 -2.98 8.22
N SER A 17 8.87 -2.01 9.11
CA SER A 17 7.86 -2.06 10.17
C SER A 17 6.43 -1.91 9.67
N SER A 18 6.24 -1.31 8.48
CA SER A 18 4.94 -1.03 7.88
C SER A 18 4.73 -1.75 6.54
N ARG A 19 3.47 -1.84 6.11
CA ARG A 19 3.02 -2.30 4.79
C ARG A 19 2.19 -1.21 4.14
N VAL A 20 2.21 -1.17 2.81
CA VAL A 20 1.52 -0.14 2.04
C VAL A 20 0.05 -0.52 1.85
N ALA A 21 -0.85 0.38 2.23
CA ALA A 21 -2.26 0.33 1.83
C ALA A 21 -2.56 1.42 0.79
N ARG A 22 -3.55 1.15 -0.08
CA ARG A 22 -3.90 1.99 -1.23
C ARG A 22 -5.43 2.11 -1.34
N GLY A 23 -5.89 3.17 -2.01
CA GLY A 23 -7.31 3.39 -2.32
C GLY A 23 -8.06 4.24 -1.29
N GLY A 24 -7.59 4.29 -0.04
CA GLY A 24 -8.31 4.96 1.04
C GLY A 24 -9.59 4.23 1.43
N SER A 25 -10.49 4.93 2.14
CA SER A 25 -11.69 4.37 2.74
C SER A 25 -12.80 5.41 2.84
N TRP A 26 -14.00 4.98 3.25
CA TRP A 26 -15.17 5.84 3.48
C TRP A 26 -14.98 6.91 4.58
N LEU A 27 -13.96 6.76 5.43
CA LEU A 27 -13.59 7.74 6.45
C LEU A 27 -12.64 8.83 5.94
N ASN A 28 -12.05 8.65 4.75
CA ASN A 28 -11.05 9.58 4.25
C ASN A 28 -11.67 10.72 3.45
N PHE A 29 -11.11 11.93 3.61
CA PHE A 29 -11.46 13.05 2.76
C PHE A 29 -11.11 12.78 1.28
N PRO A 30 -11.84 13.39 0.32
CA PRO A 30 -11.63 13.17 -1.11
C PRO A 30 -10.18 13.36 -1.59
N GLN A 31 -9.45 14.34 -1.04
CA GLN A 31 -8.06 14.60 -1.40
C GLN A 31 -7.08 13.48 -1.00
N LEU A 32 -7.50 12.55 -0.14
CA LEU A 32 -6.68 11.45 0.36
C LEU A 32 -6.93 10.11 -0.36
N VAL A 33 -8.04 9.97 -1.10
CA VAL A 33 -8.37 8.74 -1.87
C VAL A 33 -7.83 8.77 -3.32
N ARG A 34 -6.79 9.56 -3.57
CA ARG A 34 -6.14 9.64 -4.89
C ARG A 34 -5.34 8.38 -5.20
N CYS A 35 -5.27 8.00 -6.48
CA CYS A 35 -4.53 6.82 -6.96
C CYS A 35 -3.06 6.82 -6.55
N ALA A 36 -2.44 8.00 -6.41
CA ALA A 36 -1.03 8.13 -6.02
C ALA A 36 -0.80 8.06 -4.49
N ASN A 37 -1.82 8.15 -3.65
CA ASN A 37 -1.65 8.26 -2.19
C ASN A 37 -1.29 6.91 -1.53
N ARG A 38 -0.24 6.89 -0.70
CA ARG A 38 0.30 5.67 -0.05
C ARG A 38 0.16 5.80 1.45
N TYR A 39 -0.59 4.90 2.07
CA TYR A 39 -0.70 4.83 3.52
C TYR A 39 0.22 3.75 4.06
N ASP A 40 0.74 3.97 5.27
CA ASP A 40 1.55 3.01 6.01
C ASP A 40 0.77 2.47 7.20
N TYR A 41 0.71 1.14 7.29
CA TYR A 41 0.11 0.44 8.42
C TYR A 41 1.05 -0.63 8.93
N THR A 42 1.10 -0.83 10.24
CA THR A 42 1.79 -2.00 10.80
C THR A 42 1.11 -3.28 10.31
N PRO A 43 1.84 -4.40 10.11
CA PRO A 43 1.23 -5.66 9.68
C PRO A 43 0.13 -6.17 10.63
N GLY A 44 0.19 -5.81 11.92
CA GLY A 44 -0.83 -6.13 12.92
C GLY A 44 -1.98 -5.12 13.00
N GLY A 45 -1.91 -4.01 12.26
CA GLY A 45 -2.92 -2.97 12.25
C GLY A 45 -4.23 -3.48 11.67
N ARG A 46 -5.32 -3.27 12.41
CA ARG A 46 -6.67 -3.70 12.02
C ARG A 46 -7.62 -2.53 12.22
N GLY A 47 -8.55 -2.38 11.28
CA GLY A 47 -9.58 -1.36 11.35
C GLY A 47 -10.70 -1.69 10.38
N ILE A 48 -11.92 -1.25 10.70
CA ILE A 48 -13.12 -1.47 9.86
C ILE A 48 -13.02 -0.79 8.49
N ASN A 49 -12.04 0.08 8.32
CA ASN A 49 -11.76 0.84 7.10
C ASN A 49 -10.52 0.32 6.34
N LEU A 50 -9.94 -0.81 6.74
CA LEU A 50 -8.77 -1.41 6.11
C LEU A 50 -9.10 -2.81 5.57
N GLY A 51 -8.73 -3.07 4.32
CA GLY A 51 -8.90 -4.37 3.67
C GLY A 51 -7.85 -4.59 2.58
N PHE A 52 -7.99 -5.67 1.80
CA PHE A 52 -7.09 -6.00 0.70
C PHE A 52 -7.84 -6.64 -0.47
N ARG A 53 -7.25 -6.57 -1.66
CA ARG A 53 -7.71 -7.26 -2.87
C ARG A 53 -6.66 -8.30 -3.26
N LEU A 54 -7.11 -9.53 -3.52
CA LEU A 54 -6.25 -10.60 -4.01
C LEU A 54 -5.77 -10.32 -5.44
N VAL A 55 -4.58 -10.79 -5.74
CA VAL A 55 -4.00 -10.79 -7.09
C VAL A 55 -3.48 -12.19 -7.38
N LEU A 56 -3.61 -12.64 -8.62
CA LEU A 56 -3.03 -13.90 -9.08
C LEU A 56 -1.59 -13.64 -9.53
N SER A 57 -0.68 -14.56 -9.22
CA SER A 57 0.65 -14.53 -9.84
C SER A 57 0.52 -14.86 -11.31
N LYS A 58 1.27 -14.13 -12.15
CA LYS A 58 1.57 -14.62 -13.50
C LYS A 58 2.57 -15.76 -13.43
#